data_AF-A0A1Y1SBV1-F1
#
_entry.id   AF-A0A1Y1SBV1-F1
#
_cell.length_a   1.000
_cell.length_b   1.000
_cell.length_c   1.000
_cell.angle_alpha   90.00
_cell.angle_beta   90.00
_cell.angle_gamma   90.00
#
_symmetry.space_group_name_H-M   'P 1'
#
loop_
_entity.id
_entity.type
_entity.pdbx_description
1 polymer ?
#
loop_
_entity_poly.entity_id
_entity_poly.type
_entity_poly.pdbx_seq_one_letter_code
_entity_poly.pdbx_strand_id
1 'polypeptide(L)' 'MERFHLFFDENKRAIVIEDHPDALDLAPYDRMATRARGMADALTAEFWLKAHGGVAIYADGRQVEVEPI' A
#
# COMPACT_ATOMS: atom_id res chain seq x y z
N MET A 1 6.86 -11.50 -10.38
CA MET A 1 6.61 -10.05 -10.28
C MET A 1 5.70 -9.86 -9.08
N GLU A 2 6.17 -9.15 -8.07
CA GLU A 2 5.38 -8.83 -6.88
C GLU A 2 4.19 -7.95 -7.31
N ARG A 3 3.01 -8.28 -6.80
CA ARG A 3 1.80 -7.49 -7.01
C ARG A 3 1.43 -6.85 -5.69
N PHE A 4 0.84 -5.67 -5.77
CA PHE A 4 0.41 -4.92 -4.62
C PHE A 4 -1.05 -4.52 -4.75
N HIS A 5 -1.77 -4.61 -3.64
CA HIS A 5 -3.04 -3.94 -3.46
C HIS A 5 -2.76 -2.48 -3.11
N LEU A 6 -3.43 -1.57 -3.81
CA LEU A 6 -3.36 -0.15 -3.56
C LEU A 6 -4.70 0.34 -3.00
N PHE A 7 -4.63 0.95 -1.82
CA PHE A 7 -5.73 1.62 -1.15
C PHE A 7 -5.34 3.05 -0.80
N PHE A 8 -6.33 3.84 -0.41
CA PHE A 8 -6.15 5.19 0.09
C PHE A 8 -6.91 5.35 1.41
N ASP A 9 -6.31 6.04 2.37
CA ASP A 9 -6.98 6.45 3.60
C ASP A 9 -7.84 7.72 3.41
N GLU A 10 -8.54 8.14 4.46
CA GLU A 10 -9.39 9.35 4.43
C GLU A 10 -8.60 10.63 4.13
N ASN A 11 -7.29 10.64 4.43
CA ASN A 11 -6.38 11.75 4.15
C ASN A 11 -5.75 11.65 2.75
N LYS A 12 -6.19 10.69 1.92
CA LYS A 12 -5.67 10.39 0.59
C LYS A 12 -4.21 9.93 0.59
N ARG A 13 -3.71 9.39 1.70
CA ARG A 13 -2.39 8.72 1.77
C ARG A 13 -2.52 7.31 1.19
N ALA A 14 -1.49 6.86 0.49
CA ALA A 14 -1.46 5.52 -0.10
C ALA A 14 -1.23 4.44 0.97
N ILE A 15 -1.98 3.35 0.88
CA ILE A 15 -1.75 2.12 1.63
C ILE A 15 -1.47 1.03 0.59
N VAL A 16 -0.22 0.60 0.53
CA VAL A 16 0.26 -0.41 -0.42
C VAL A 16 0.52 -1.69 0.34
N ILE A 17 -0.04 -2.80 -0.13
CA ILE A 17 0.06 -4.09 0.55
C ILE A 17 0.48 -5.13 -0.47
N GLU A 18 1.54 -5.87 -0.19
CA GLU A 18 1.96 -6.99 -1.01
C GLU A 18 0.83 -8.03 -1.13
N ASP A 19 0.64 -8.61 -2.31
CA ASP A 19 -0.32 -9.68 -2.58
C ASP A 19 0.17 -11.02 -1.98
N HIS A 20 0.22 -11.05 -0.65
CA HIS A 20 0.63 -12.18 0.15
C HIS A 20 -0.25 -12.30 1.40
N PRO A 21 -0.66 -13.51 1.83
CA PRO A 21 -1.49 -13.70 3.02
C PRO A 21 -0.94 -13.00 4.26
N ASP A 22 0.36 -13.14 4.52
CA ASP A 22 1.00 -12.53 5.70
C ASP A 22 0.95 -10.99 5.67
N ALA A 23 1.08 -10.37 4.50
CA ALA A 23 0.96 -8.92 4.35
C ALA A 23 -0.49 -8.45 4.52
N LEU A 24 -1.44 -9.24 4.01
CA LEU A 24 -2.88 -8.98 4.14
C LEU A 24 -3.33 -9.10 5.61
N ASP A 25 -2.80 -10.06 6.37
CA ASP A 25 -3.10 -10.19 7.81
C ASP A 25 -2.61 -8.99 8.63
N LEU A 26 -1.58 -8.28 8.16
CA LEU A 26 -1.05 -7.06 8.78
C LEU A 26 -1.70 -5.77 8.27
N ALA A 27 -2.64 -5.89 7.32
CA ALA A 27 -3.21 -4.74 6.66
C ALA A 27 -4.09 -3.89 7.61
N PRO A 28 -3.97 -2.55 7.59
CA PRO A 28 -4.76 -1.66 8.41
C PRO A 28 -6.13 -1.43 7.77
N TYR A 29 -6.98 -2.47 7.75
CA TYR A 29 -8.29 -2.43 7.09
C TYR A 29 -9.17 -1.29 7.59
N ASP A 30 -9.07 -0.92 8.87
CA ASP A 30 -9.79 0.21 9.47
C ASP A 30 -9.41 1.57 8.86
N ARG A 31 -8.23 1.69 8.24
CA ARG A 31 -7.75 2.92 7.61
C ARG A 31 -8.04 2.98 6.11
N MET A 32 -8.52 1.89 5.50
CA MET A 32 -8.76 1.83 4.06
C MET A 32 -10.11 2.47 3.71
N ALA A 33 -10.07 3.67 3.15
CA ALA A 33 -11.27 4.36 2.70
C ALA A 33 -11.65 3.96 1.26
N THR A 34 -10.67 3.89 0.36
CA THR A 34 -10.92 3.64 -1.07
C THR A 34 -9.91 2.64 -1.62
N ARG A 35 -10.35 1.71 -2.47
CA ARG A 35 -9.47 0.80 -3.21
C ARG A 35 -9.22 1.33 -4.62
N ALA A 36 -7.96 1.37 -5.04
CA ALA A 36 -7.62 1.65 -6.43
C ALA A 36 -8.07 0.49 -7.34
N ARG A 37 -8.42 0.77 -8.59
CA ARG A 37 -8.83 -0.28 -9.53
C ARG A 37 -7.64 -1.16 -9.89
N GLY A 38 -7.77 -2.46 -9.67
CA GLY A 38 -6.76 -3.45 -10.07
C GLY A 38 -5.66 -3.71 -9.03
N MET A 39 -4.59 -4.34 -9.48
CA MET A 39 -3.36 -4.56 -8.72
C MET A 39 -2.25 -3.71 -9.33
N ALA A 40 -1.37 -3.17 -8.50
CA ALA A 40 -0.19 -2.44 -8.92
C ALA A 40 1.01 -3.39 -9.01
N ASP A 41 1.91 -3.16 -9.95
CA ASP A 41 3.28 -3.70 -9.87
C ASP A 41 4.13 -2.87 -8.90
N ALA A 42 5.35 -3.32 -8.61
CA ALA A 42 6.25 -2.64 -7.69
C ALA A 42 6.54 -1.17 -8.08
N LEU A 43 6.70 -0.89 -9.38
CA LEU A 43 7.00 0.46 -9.86
C LEU A 43 5.81 1.41 -9.67
N THR A 44 4.61 0.93 -9.99
CA THR A 44 3.37 1.69 -9.82
C THR A 44 3.09 1.92 -8.34
N ALA A 45 3.27 0.89 -7.50
CA ALA A 45 3.11 0.98 -6.06
C ALA A 45 4.06 2.02 -5.44
N GLU A 46 5.35 1.98 -5.81
CA GLU A 46 6.34 2.94 -5.35
C GLU A 46 5.99 4.37 -5.80
N PHE A 47 5.54 4.54 -7.04
CA PHE A 47 5.11 5.84 -7.56
C PHE A 47 3.98 6.44 -6.70
N TRP A 48 2.93 5.67 -6.41
CA TRP A 48 1.81 6.15 -5.59
C TRP A 48 2.23 6.47 -4.15
N LEU A 49 3.09 5.65 -3.55
CA LEU A 49 3.65 5.90 -2.22
C LEU A 49 4.43 7.22 -2.16
N LYS A 50 5.29 7.49 -3.14
CA LYS A 50 6.06 8.73 -3.19
C LYS A 50 5.17 9.96 -3.46
N ALA A 51 4.18 9.81 -4.35
CA ALA A 51 3.31 10.93 -4.73
C ALA A 51 2.31 11.33 -3.63
N HIS A 52 1.84 10.37 -2.82
CA HIS A 52 0.79 10.60 -1.81
C HIS A 52 1.28 10.48 -0.37
N GLY A 53 2.51 9.98 -0.18
CA GLY A 53 2.94 9.44 1.11
C GLY A 53 2.08 8.25 1.53
N GLY A 54 2.36 7.72 2.72
CA GLY A 54 1.57 6.67 3.35
C GLY A 54 2.42 5.48 3.77
N VAL A 55 1.93 4.26 3.60
CA VAL A 55 2.56 3.05 4.15
C VAL A 55 2.60 1.92 3.14
N ALA A 56 3.73 1.23 3.07
CA ALA A 56 3.91 -0.03 2.37
C ALA A 56 4.00 -1.19 3.37
N ILE A 57 3.31 -2.29 3.11
CA ILE A 57 3.25 -3.49 3.97
C ILE A 57 3.71 -4.70 3.16
N TYR A 58 4.73 -5.38 3.66
CA TYR A 58 5.38 -6.50 3.01
C TYR A 58 5.13 -7.82 3.72
N ALA A 59 5.27 -8.93 3.00
CA ALA A 59 5.07 -10.28 3.50
C ALA A 59 6.03 -10.66 4.62
N ASP A 60 7.21 -10.05 4.66
CA ASP A 60 8.22 -10.26 5.71
C ASP A 60 7.91 -9.51 7.03
N GLY A 61 6.74 -8.86 7.10
CA GLY A 61 6.29 -8.11 8.27
C GLY A 61 6.82 -6.68 8.33
N ARG A 62 7.63 -6.23 7.37
CA ARG A 62 8.07 -4.82 7.32
C ARG A 62 6.91 -3.92 6.93
N GLN A 63 6.82 -2.80 7.65
CA GLN A 63 5.97 -1.66 7.32
C GLN A 63 6.85 -0.44 7.11
N VAL A 64 6.75 0.19 5.94
CA VAL A 64 7.57 1.34 5.57
C VAL A 64 6.67 2.55 5.38
N GLU A 65 6.81 3.53 6.27
CA GLU A 65 6.14 4.82 6.11
C GLU A 65 6.96 5.72 5.17
N VAL A 66 6.25 6.37 4.25
CA VAL A 66 6.81 7.25 3.23
C VAL A 66 6.12 8.59 3.35
N GLU A 67 6.92 9.66 3.39
CA GLU A 67 6.42 11.02 3.28
C GLU A 67 6.30 11.41 1.80
N PRO A 68 5.27 12.19 1.43
CA PRO A 68 5.08 12.63 0.05
C PRO A 68 6.25 13.53 -0.40
N ILE A 69 6.64 13.42 -1.67
CA ILE A 69 7.70 14.21 -2.31
C ILE A 69 7.13 15.16 -3.36
#